data_AF-A0A967I7F1-F1
#
_entry.id   AF-A0A967I7F1-F1
#
_cell.length_a   1.000
_cell.length_b   1.000
_cell.length_c   1.000
_cell.angle_alpha   90.00
_cell.angle_beta   90.00
_cell.angle_gamma   90.00
#
_symmetry.space_group_name_H-M   'P 1'
#
loop_
_entity.id
_entity.type
_entity.pdbx_description
1 polymer ?
#
loop_
_entity_poly.entity_id
_entity_poly.type
_entity_poly.pdbx_seq_one_letter_code
_entity_poly.pdbx_strand_id
1 'polypeptide(L)' 'MFLPFFYQLREQGVPISLRHVLEFYQAMEKGLAPDLDRLFILMRLIFVKKVEHFDGFEQAFAAYFL' A
#
# COMPACT_ATOMS: atom_id res chain seq x y z
N MET A 1 -7.47 9.50 4.58
CA MET A 1 -6.79 8.85 5.73
C MET A 1 -6.67 7.37 5.40
N PHE A 2 -5.46 6.83 5.20
CA PHE A 2 -5.23 5.48 4.64
C PHE A 2 -5.39 4.32 5.65
N LEU A 3 -5.82 4.62 6.87
CA LEU A 3 -5.94 3.63 7.94
C LEU A 3 -6.86 2.44 7.57
N PRO A 4 -8.05 2.64 6.96
CA PRO A 4 -8.89 1.50 6.56
C PRO A 4 -8.22 0.62 5.49
N PHE A 5 -7.50 1.23 4.53
CA PHE A 5 -6.73 0.51 3.52
C PHE A 5 -5.65 -0.38 4.14
N PHE A 6 -4.94 0.10 5.18
CA PHE A 6 -3.96 -0.71 5.88
C PHE A 6 -4.58 -1.92 6.59
N TYR A 7 -5.78 -1.80 7.15
CA TYR A 7 -6.50 -2.95 7.68
C TYR A 7 -6.90 -3.94 6.59
N GLN A 8 -7.40 -3.43 5.46
CA GLN A 8 -7.75 -4.25 4.30
C GLN A 8 -6.56 -5.04 3.76
N LEU A 9 -5.37 -4.44 3.72
CA LEU A 9 -4.13 -5.16 3.37
C LEU A 9 -3.87 -6.36 4.30
N ARG A 10 -4.10 -6.19 5.61
CA ARG A 10 -3.95 -7.29 6.58
C ARG A 10 -4.99 -8.38 6.36
N GLU A 11 -6.23 -8.00 6.09
CA GLU A 11 -7.32 -8.95 5.79
C GLU A 11 -7.02 -9.76 4.53
N GLN A 12 -6.38 -9.15 3.53
CA GLN A 12 -5.92 -9.81 2.30
C GLN A 12 -4.58 -10.57 2.46
N GLY A 13 -4.09 -10.75 3.69
CA GLY A 13 -2.88 -11.53 3.96
C GLY A 13 -1.57 -10.82 3.61
N VAL A 14 -1.58 -9.51 3.37
CA VAL A 14 -0.37 -8.71 3.13
C VAL A 14 0.22 -8.27 4.49
N PRO A 15 1.43 -8.73 4.87
CA PRO A 15 2.01 -8.42 6.16
C PRO A 15 2.49 -6.96 6.21
N ILE A 16 1.82 -6.14 7.02
CA ILE A 16 2.21 -4.74 7.25
C ILE A 16 2.75 -4.51 8.65
N SER A 17 3.82 -3.74 8.74
CA SER A 17 4.44 -3.27 9.98
C SER A 17 4.24 -1.76 10.14
N LEU A 18 4.40 -1.24 11.36
CA LEU A 18 4.41 0.20 11.61
C LEU A 18 5.48 0.91 10.76
N ARG A 19 6.63 0.26 10.54
CA ARG A 19 7.69 0.79 9.69
C ARG A 19 7.22 1.06 8.26
N HIS A 20 6.47 0.14 7.65
CA HIS A 20 5.93 0.33 6.30
C HIS A 20 4.98 1.54 6.24
N VAL A 21 4.16 1.72 7.27
CA VAL A 21 3.23 2.86 7.36
C VAL A 21 3.99 4.18 7.48
N LEU A 22 5.02 4.25 8.31
CA LEU A 22 5.86 5.44 8.45
C LEU A 22 6.62 5.77 7.15
N GLU A 23 7.16 4.75 6.48
CA GLU A 23 7.84 4.90 5.18
C GLU A 23 6.89 5.44 4.12
N PHE A 24 5.64 4.96 4.09
CA PHE A 24 4.60 5.48 3.20
C PHE A 24 4.34 6.97 3.45
N TYR A 25 4.13 7.38 4.70
CA TYR A 25 3.87 8.80 4.99
C TYR A 25 5.07 9.70 4.65
N GLN A 26 6.31 9.25 4.90
CA GLN A 26 7.52 9.97 4.49
C GLN A 26 7.62 10.12 2.96
N ALA A 27 7.23 9.09 2.20
CA ALA A 27 7.21 9.17 0.75
C ALA A 27 6.11 10.11 0.23
N MET A 28 4.95 10.14 0.88
CA MET A 28 3.87 11.09 0.58
C MET A 28 4.31 12.52 0.86
N GLU A 29 4.98 12.79 1.99
CA GLU A 29 5.54 14.12 2.33
C GLU A 29 6.54 14.60 1.27
N LYS A 30 7.28 13.69 0.64
CA LYS A 30 8.21 13.98 -0.46
C LYS A 30 7.52 14.14 -1.83
N GLY A 31 6.21 13.99 -1.91
CA GLY A 31 5.45 14.12 -3.16
C GLY A 31 5.69 12.98 -4.16
N LEU A 32 6.08 11.78 -3.69
CA LEU A 32 6.45 10.67 -4.58
C LEU A 32 5.26 9.98 -5.25
N ALA A 33 4.03 10.29 -4.83
CA ALA A 33 2.79 9.80 -5.43
C ALA A 33 1.87 10.98 -5.84
N PRO A 34 2.18 11.67 -6.94
CA PRO A 34 1.38 12.80 -7.43
C PRO A 34 0.03 12.39 -8.05
N ASP A 35 -0.10 11.13 -8.45
CA ASP A 35 -1.26 10.56 -9.12
C ASP A 35 -1.50 9.11 -8.67
N LEU A 36 -2.62 8.52 -9.11
CA LEU A 36 -3.03 7.19 -8.67
C LEU A 36 -2.09 6.08 -9.14
N ASP A 37 -1.52 6.21 -10.35
CA ASP A 37 -0.59 5.23 -10.91
C ASP A 37 0.72 5.22 -10.11
N ARG A 38 1.23 6.39 -9.75
CA ARG A 38 2.40 6.55 -8.87
C ARG A 38 2.11 6.07 -7.46
N LEU A 39 0.90 6.30 -6.95
CA LEU A 39 0.47 5.77 -5.66
C LEU A 39 0.48 4.25 -5.63
N PHE A 40 -0.07 3.60 -6.67
CA PHE A 40 -0.05 2.14 -6.80
C PHE A 40 1.37 1.60 -6.76
N ILE A 41 2.27 2.17 -7.57
CA ILE A 41 3.68 1.74 -7.63
C ILE A 41 4.36 1.94 -6.27
N LEU A 42 4.19 3.11 -5.66
CA LEU A 42 4.78 3.43 -4.36
C LEU A 42 4.31 2.46 -3.27
N MET A 43 2.99 2.27 -3.15
CA MET A 43 2.41 1.36 -2.17
C MET A 43 2.88 -0.07 -2.40
N ARG A 44 2.92 -0.54 -3.66
CA ARG A 44 3.40 -1.88 -3.98
C ARG A 44 4.86 -2.08 -3.53
N LEU A 45 5.73 -1.11 -3.83
CA LEU A 45 7.14 -1.14 -3.39
C LEU A 45 7.29 -1.19 -1.86
N ILE A 46 6.44 -0.46 -1.15
CA ILE A 46 6.50 -0.37 0.32
C ILE A 46 5.90 -1.60 0.99
N PHE A 47 4.77 -2.12 0.51
CA PHE A 47 4.00 -3.15 1.23
C PHE A 47 4.23 -4.58 0.70
N VAL A 48 4.61 -4.76 -0.57
CA VAL A 48 4.75 -6.10 -1.17
C VAL A 48 6.22 -6.51 -1.19
N LYS A 49 6.61 -7.39 -0.26
CA LYS A 49 8.00 -7.87 -0.12
C LYS A 49 8.23 -9.28 -0.69
N LYS A 50 7.15 -9.98 -1.00
CA LYS A 50 7.16 -11.33 -1.56
C LYS A 50 6.10 -11.45 -2.64
N VAL A 51 6.36 -12.33 -3.61
CA VAL A 51 5.46 -12.58 -4.74
C VAL A 51 4.08 -13.06 -4.27
N GLU A 52 4.03 -13.86 -3.21
CA GLU A 52 2.77 -14.39 -2.62
C GLU A 52 1.80 -13.30 -2.12
N HIS A 53 2.24 -12.05 -1.95
CA HIS A 53 1.40 -10.94 -1.49
C HIS A 53 0.92 -10.01 -2.63
N PHE A 54 1.25 -10.32 -3.90
CA PHE A 54 0.84 -9.47 -5.03
C PHE A 54 -0.68 -9.44 -5.19
N ASP A 55 -1.32 -10.61 -5.28
CA ASP A 55 -2.76 -10.70 -5.54
C ASP A 55 -3.57 -10.02 -4.43
N GLY A 56 -3.21 -10.25 -3.16
CA GLY A 56 -3.87 -9.62 -2.02
C GLY A 56 -3.71 -8.10 -2.01
N PHE A 57 -2.55 -7.59 -2.41
CA PHE A 57 -2.34 -6.15 -2.56
C PHE A 57 -3.19 -5.56 -3.69
N GLU A 58 -3.20 -6.20 -4.86
CA GLU A 58 -3.96 -5.69 -6.02
C GLU A 58 -5.47 -5.70 -5.77
N GLN A 59 -5.99 -6.74 -5.12
CA GLN A 59 -7.39 -6.80 -4.69
C GLN A 59 -7.73 -5.71 -3.68
N ALA A 60 -6.89 -5.50 -2.66
CA ALA A 60 -7.10 -4.45 -1.66
C ALA A 60 -7.05 -3.06 -2.30
N PHE A 61 -6.10 -2.83 -3.21
CA PHE A 61 -5.94 -1.55 -3.88
C PHE A 61 -7.13 -1.25 -4.80
N ALA A 62 -7.53 -2.22 -5.64
CA ALA A 62 -8.68 -2.06 -6.52
C ALA A 62 -9.94 -1.77 -5.71
N ALA A 63 -10.23 -2.55 -4.65
CA ALA A 63 -11.44 -2.36 -3.85
C ALA A 63 -11.47 -1.05 -3.04
N TYR A 64 -10.33 -0.38 -2.81
CA TYR A 64 -10.28 0.88 -2.06
C TYR A 64 -10.24 2.12 -2.97
N PHE A 65 -9.60 2.03 -4.14
CA PHE A 65 -9.31 3.18 -5.00
C PHE A 65 -10.03 3.17 -6.36
N LEU A 66 -10.57 2.03 -6.80
CA LEU A 66 -11.33 1.88 -8.05
C LEU A 66 -12.81 1.61 -7.76
#